data_AF-A0A957REQ0-F1
#
_entry.id   AF-A0A957REQ0-F1
#
_cell.length_a   1.000
_cell.length_b   1.000
_cell.length_c   1.000
_cell.angle_alpha   90.00
_cell.angle_beta   90.00
_cell.angle_gamma   90.00
#
_symmetry.space_group_name_H-M   'P 1'
#
loop_
_entity.id
_entity.type
_entity.pdbx_description
1 polymer ?
#
loop_
_entity_poly.entity_id
_entity_poly.type
_entity_poly.pdbx_seq_one_letter_code
_entity_poly.pdbx_strand_id
1 'polypeptide(L)'
;MTAGDIEQMAPFSSRGPTDDGRIKPDVVAPGTWILSTASDLYQEGYGDPVNPQTNTYQYDGWGMPYNQQYKYMGGTSMANPIAAGGAAVIRDFYQKAHSVSASAALVKATLINSAVDLLDENNDGIDDNDYPIPNVHEGWGRIDLAAATGGNHQFVDNTTGLATGNSVSYQFAVGTAGAPFKATLVWSDYPSTESAAKNLVNDLDILVTAPNGTQYRGNVFSGGWTQTGGSADRVNNVENVYVQSAATGTWTVQVSGYNVPNGPQPFALVAGGNLGTAPTPTPTNTPGPTNTPAPTSTPTATNTPSPAVAIHVQQINMTVVQEGGPWYHADAAVTIVDSGGQPVNGATVNGTFSGDSSGAASGVTNANGLVTLSSARAKNGQSWTFCVDNVSRGSDVYDAGANGETCDSTGGSSPTATPQPTNTPTPGPTPTTGPGVVMRIGDLDGSAASGSRNRWDATVLITVHDANESPVANATVDGSWSGGANGGGSCVTNGAGQCSVGKANLKGNATDVTFTVNNVTLAGSSYNAGANHDPDGDSNGTSITVLQP
;
A
#
# COMPACT_ATOMS: atom_id res chain seq x y z
N MET A 1 35.92 22.47 3.95
CA MET A 1 34.46 22.59 3.84
C MET A 1 34.09 23.96 4.37
N THR A 2 33.54 24.77 3.48
CA THR A 2 33.11 26.14 3.74
C THR A 2 31.91 26.15 4.70
N ALA A 3 31.84 27.19 5.53
CA ALA A 3 30.62 27.62 6.21
C ALA A 3 30.28 28.99 5.64
N GLY A 4 28.99 29.36 5.67
CA GLY A 4 28.57 30.74 5.42
C GLY A 4 27.83 30.96 4.11
N ASP A 5 27.63 29.91 3.32
CA ASP A 5 26.69 29.91 2.22
C ASP A 5 25.56 28.92 2.51
N ILE A 6 24.31 29.41 2.49
CA ILE A 6 23.12 28.59 2.74
C ILE A 6 22.55 28.02 1.44
N GLU A 7 22.94 28.59 0.30
CA GLU A 7 22.54 28.17 -1.04
C GLU A 7 23.46 27.04 -1.56
N GLN A 8 24.63 26.86 -0.95
CA GLN A 8 25.59 25.82 -1.33
C GLN A 8 25.28 24.44 -0.70
N MET A 9 25.20 23.41 -1.55
CA MET A 9 25.12 22.02 -1.10
C MET A 9 26.46 21.51 -0.55
N ALA A 10 26.44 20.83 0.59
CA ALA A 10 27.68 20.27 1.14
C ALA A 10 28.28 19.19 0.19
N PRO A 11 29.59 19.23 -0.12
CA PRO A 11 30.20 18.31 -1.09
C PRO A 11 30.14 16.82 -0.70
N PHE A 12 30.07 16.52 0.61
CA PHE A 12 29.96 15.14 1.10
C PHE A 12 28.51 14.63 1.15
N SER A 13 27.51 15.50 0.95
CA SER A 13 26.11 15.08 1.02
C SER A 13 25.84 14.08 -0.09
N SER A 14 25.38 12.88 0.28
CA SER A 14 24.96 11.88 -0.70
C SER A 14 23.92 12.46 -1.64
N ARG A 15 24.01 12.03 -2.89
CA ARG A 15 23.13 12.44 -3.99
C ARG A 15 22.32 11.23 -4.44
N GLY A 16 21.09 11.46 -4.85
CA GLY A 16 20.28 10.44 -5.51
C GLY A 16 20.71 10.23 -6.97
N PRO A 17 19.83 9.62 -7.78
CA PRO A 17 18.56 9.03 -7.35
C PRO A 17 18.79 7.78 -6.48
N THR A 18 17.74 7.21 -5.92
CA THR A 18 17.80 5.83 -5.42
C THR A 18 18.01 4.85 -6.59
N ASP A 19 18.34 3.59 -6.29
CA ASP A 19 18.55 2.55 -7.31
C ASP A 19 17.32 2.34 -8.23
N ASP A 20 16.11 2.64 -7.75
CA ASP A 20 14.86 2.58 -8.51
C ASP A 20 14.40 3.93 -9.09
N GLY A 21 15.28 4.95 -9.09
CA GLY A 21 15.06 6.21 -9.78
C GLY A 21 14.28 7.27 -8.99
N ARG A 22 14.02 7.07 -7.70
CA ARG A 22 13.33 8.08 -6.88
C ARG A 22 14.24 9.23 -6.51
N ILE A 23 13.63 10.39 -6.30
CA ILE A 23 14.31 11.59 -5.85
C ILE A 23 14.68 11.41 -4.37
N LYS A 24 15.98 11.43 -4.09
CA LYS A 24 16.55 11.54 -2.75
C LYS A 24 17.76 12.49 -2.74
N PRO A 25 18.00 13.24 -1.65
CA PRO A 25 17.16 13.34 -0.43
C PRO A 25 15.77 13.96 -0.72
N ASP A 26 14.84 13.96 0.24
CA ASP A 26 13.55 14.65 0.05
C ASP A 26 13.72 16.18 0.20
N VAL A 27 14.47 16.60 1.22
CA VAL A 27 14.77 17.99 1.56
C VAL A 27 16.17 18.06 2.17
N VAL A 28 16.74 19.26 2.23
CA VAL A 28 18.04 19.52 2.86
C VAL A 28 17.94 20.54 3.99
N ALA A 29 18.96 20.53 4.85
CA ALA A 29 19.10 21.45 5.97
C ALA A 29 20.60 21.71 6.23
N PRO A 30 20.97 22.79 6.94
CA PRO A 30 22.36 23.07 7.28
C PRO A 30 23.04 21.87 7.95
N GLY A 31 24.14 21.40 7.36
CA GLY A 31 24.88 20.22 7.84
C GLY A 31 26.36 20.45 8.08
N THR A 32 26.85 21.67 7.91
CA THR A 32 28.27 22.04 7.99
C THR A 32 28.50 23.00 9.14
N TRP A 33 29.54 22.77 9.95
CA TRP A 33 29.88 23.64 11.09
C TRP A 33 28.68 23.88 12.03
N ILE A 34 27.95 22.82 12.37
CA ILE A 34 26.82 22.88 13.31
C ILE A 34 27.37 22.80 14.73
N LEU A 35 27.15 23.87 15.50
CA LEU A 35 27.45 23.91 16.93
C LEU A 35 26.34 23.19 17.69
N SER A 36 26.67 22.10 18.38
CA SER A 36 25.71 21.36 19.19
C SER A 36 26.35 20.87 20.50
N THR A 37 25.56 20.24 21.35
CA THR A 37 25.99 19.73 22.65
C THR A 37 27.13 18.73 22.49
N ALA A 38 28.22 18.97 23.23
CA ALA A 38 29.33 18.04 23.38
C ALA A 38 29.08 17.16 24.61
N SER A 39 29.14 15.83 24.44
CA SER A 39 29.05 14.92 25.58
C SER A 39 30.24 15.15 26.52
N ASP A 40 30.01 15.10 27.82
CA ASP A 40 31.04 15.12 28.85
C ASP A 40 31.92 13.85 28.81
N LEU A 41 31.33 12.72 28.46
CA LEU A 41 32.03 11.45 28.17
C LEU A 41 32.79 11.49 26.83
N TYR A 42 32.56 12.49 25.99
CA TYR A 42 33.32 12.66 24.75
C TYR A 42 34.81 12.93 25.03
N GLN A 43 35.11 13.55 26.17
CA GLN A 43 36.48 13.72 26.64
C GLN A 43 37.09 12.41 27.17
N GLU A 44 36.29 11.38 27.40
CA GLU A 44 36.69 10.13 28.07
C GLU A 44 37.28 9.07 27.12
N GLY A 45 37.70 9.44 25.90
CA GLY A 45 38.38 8.47 25.03
C GLY A 45 39.11 8.97 23.80
N TYR A 46 39.14 10.28 23.53
CA TYR A 46 39.54 10.77 22.19
C TYR A 46 40.62 11.89 22.22
N GLY A 47 41.13 12.33 23.38
CA GLY A 47 41.98 13.53 23.45
C GLY A 47 43.20 13.50 24.37
N ASP A 48 43.14 12.88 25.55
CA ASP A 48 44.29 12.66 26.43
C ASP A 48 43.86 11.69 27.54
N PRO A 49 44.57 10.58 27.77
CA PRO A 49 45.75 10.16 27.03
C PRO A 49 45.43 9.80 25.58
N VAL A 50 46.39 10.09 24.71
CA VAL A 50 46.42 9.63 23.32
C VAL A 50 46.18 8.11 23.27
N ASN A 51 45.64 7.62 22.15
CA ASN A 51 45.39 6.19 21.97
C ASN A 51 46.66 5.37 22.32
N PRO A 52 46.63 4.44 23.30
CA PRO A 52 47.83 3.78 23.83
C PRO A 52 48.47 2.74 22.90
N GLN A 53 47.82 2.38 21.78
CA GLN A 53 48.37 1.48 20.77
C GLN A 53 49.07 2.22 19.63
N THR A 54 48.70 3.48 19.35
CA THR A 54 49.17 4.25 18.19
C THR A 54 49.78 5.62 18.50
N ASN A 55 49.60 6.14 19.73
CA ASN A 55 50.13 7.40 20.23
C ASN A 55 49.69 8.65 19.44
N THR A 56 48.42 8.68 18.97
CA THR A 56 47.82 9.77 18.17
C THR A 56 46.55 10.36 18.80
N TYR A 57 46.29 11.66 18.60
CA TYR A 57 45.04 12.34 18.98
C TYR A 57 43.88 11.94 18.06
N GLN A 58 42.65 11.88 18.59
CA GLN A 58 41.49 11.57 17.76
C GLN A 58 40.82 12.86 17.25
N TYR A 59 40.53 12.88 15.95
CA TYR A 59 40.26 14.07 15.14
C TYR A 59 38.78 14.20 14.72
N ASP A 60 37.84 13.59 15.44
CA ASP A 60 36.42 13.64 15.05
C ASP A 60 35.77 15.00 15.38
N GLY A 61 34.81 15.44 14.58
CA GLY A 61 34.26 16.81 14.60
C GLY A 61 35.13 17.86 13.87
N TRP A 62 34.65 19.10 13.78
CA TRP A 62 35.29 20.14 12.96
C TRP A 62 35.89 21.24 13.86
N GLY A 63 37.21 21.36 13.87
CA GLY A 63 37.92 22.32 14.72
C GLY A 63 37.99 21.93 16.20
N MET A 64 38.50 22.85 17.03
CA MET A 64 38.54 22.68 18.49
C MET A 64 37.14 22.83 19.10
N PRO A 65 36.84 22.20 20.26
CA PRO A 65 35.62 22.46 21.01
C PRO A 65 35.41 23.96 21.23
N TYR A 66 34.17 24.44 21.11
CA TYR A 66 33.85 25.84 21.36
C TYR A 66 33.99 26.16 22.85
N ASN A 67 33.50 25.25 23.70
CA ASN A 67 33.73 25.21 25.14
C ASN A 67 33.50 23.76 25.66
N GLN A 68 33.45 23.55 26.98
CA GLN A 68 33.24 22.22 27.58
C GLN A 68 31.88 21.57 27.23
N GLN A 69 30.88 22.37 26.85
CA GLN A 69 29.50 21.92 26.64
C GLN A 69 29.10 21.86 25.17
N TYR A 70 29.89 22.46 24.26
CA TYR A 70 29.53 22.58 22.85
C TYR A 70 30.71 22.38 21.91
N LYS A 71 30.47 21.69 20.79
CA LYS A 71 31.45 21.42 19.74
C LYS A 71 30.81 21.53 18.36
N TYR A 72 31.61 21.94 17.38
CA TYR A 72 31.23 21.94 15.97
C TYR A 72 31.39 20.55 15.35
N MET A 73 30.36 20.10 14.66
CA MET A 73 30.39 18.90 13.82
C MET A 73 29.81 19.22 12.43
N GLY A 74 30.01 18.31 11.49
CA GLY A 74 29.38 18.40 10.18
C GLY A 74 29.14 17.02 9.58
N GLY A 75 28.11 16.93 8.76
CA GLY A 75 27.59 15.69 8.21
C GLY A 75 26.09 15.81 7.93
N THR A 76 25.58 14.91 7.10
CA THR A 76 24.12 14.70 6.99
C THR A 76 23.54 14.27 8.34
N SER A 77 24.35 13.65 9.20
CA SER A 77 24.06 13.39 10.62
C SER A 77 23.76 14.64 11.45
N MET A 78 24.21 15.83 11.03
CA MET A 78 23.89 17.11 11.67
C MET A 78 22.70 17.79 11.01
N ALA A 79 22.52 17.63 9.70
CA ALA A 79 21.32 18.12 9.00
C ALA A 79 20.05 17.36 9.43
N ASN A 80 20.13 16.04 9.63
CA ASN A 80 18.99 15.19 10.01
C ASN A 80 18.30 15.61 11.32
N PRO A 81 18.99 15.83 12.45
CA PRO A 81 18.33 16.30 13.68
C PRO A 81 17.75 17.71 13.56
N ILE A 82 18.29 18.58 12.70
CA ILE A 82 17.66 19.88 12.39
C ILE A 82 16.33 19.66 11.67
N ALA A 83 16.31 18.80 10.64
CA ALA A 83 15.08 18.43 9.95
C ALA A 83 14.06 17.76 10.89
N ALA A 84 14.52 16.89 11.80
CA ALA A 84 13.66 16.25 12.81
C ALA A 84 13.05 17.27 13.80
N GLY A 85 13.84 18.23 14.26
CA GLY A 85 13.33 19.36 15.07
C GLY A 85 12.30 20.19 14.31
N GLY A 86 12.55 20.45 13.02
CA GLY A 86 11.59 21.12 12.13
C GLY A 86 10.28 20.35 11.97
N ALA A 87 10.35 19.04 11.75
CA ALA A 87 9.19 18.17 11.69
C ALA A 87 8.36 18.19 13.00
N ALA A 88 9.04 18.21 14.15
CA ALA A 88 8.38 18.34 15.45
C ALA A 88 7.65 19.69 15.61
N VAL A 89 8.26 20.79 15.16
CA VAL A 89 7.63 22.13 15.15
C VAL A 89 6.40 22.16 14.27
N ILE A 90 6.46 21.58 13.07
CA ILE A 90 5.31 21.50 12.16
C ILE A 90 4.18 20.66 12.75
N ARG A 91 4.50 19.52 13.38
CA ARG A 91 3.50 18.69 14.05
C ARG A 91 2.82 19.42 15.21
N ASP A 92 3.59 20.15 16.02
CA ASP A 92 3.07 20.99 17.10
C ASP A 92 2.22 22.16 16.57
N PHE A 93 2.61 22.78 15.45
CA PHE A 93 1.83 23.80 14.76
C PHE A 93 0.45 23.28 14.35
N TYR A 94 0.36 22.12 13.69
CA TYR A 94 -0.94 21.53 13.34
C TYR A 94 -1.80 21.22 14.56
N GLN A 95 -1.20 20.71 15.63
CA GLN A 95 -1.93 20.42 16.87
C GLN A 95 -2.47 21.70 17.51
N LYS A 96 -1.68 22.77 17.61
CA LYS A 96 -2.04 24.00 18.33
C LYS A 96 -2.89 24.96 17.49
N ALA A 97 -2.54 25.16 16.22
CA ALA A 97 -3.22 26.11 15.35
C ALA A 97 -4.46 25.51 14.68
N HIS A 98 -4.48 24.19 14.44
CA HIS A 98 -5.54 23.53 13.68
C HIS A 98 -6.27 22.42 14.45
N SER A 99 -5.83 22.05 15.66
CA SER A 99 -6.37 20.88 16.40
C SER A 99 -6.28 19.58 15.60
N VAL A 100 -5.28 19.46 14.72
CA VAL A 100 -5.05 18.30 13.86
C VAL A 100 -3.86 17.51 14.39
N SER A 101 -4.08 16.21 14.64
CA SER A 101 -2.98 15.27 14.86
C SER A 101 -2.38 14.89 13.50
N ALA A 102 -1.46 15.72 13.01
CA ALA A 102 -0.88 15.57 11.67
C ALA A 102 -0.21 14.20 11.47
N SER A 103 -0.53 13.55 10.35
CA SER A 103 0.16 12.36 9.88
C SER A 103 1.60 12.64 9.48
N ALA A 104 2.43 11.60 9.39
CA ALA A 104 3.80 11.73 8.87
C ALA A 104 3.81 12.25 7.42
N ALA A 105 2.82 11.85 6.62
CA ALA A 105 2.65 12.32 5.25
C ALA A 105 2.35 13.83 5.23
N LEU A 106 1.48 14.33 6.12
CA LEU A 106 1.18 15.76 6.21
C LEU A 106 2.40 16.56 6.61
N VAL A 107 3.12 16.14 7.66
CA VAL A 107 4.35 16.82 8.09
C VAL A 107 5.39 16.88 6.95
N LYS A 108 5.57 15.76 6.23
CA LYS A 108 6.48 15.69 5.08
C LYS A 108 6.01 16.57 3.91
N ALA A 109 4.72 16.57 3.59
CA ALA A 109 4.14 17.41 2.54
C ALA A 109 4.35 18.90 2.85
N THR A 110 4.19 19.31 4.11
CA THR A 110 4.42 20.70 4.54
C THR A 110 5.88 21.09 4.39
N LEU A 111 6.82 20.24 4.84
CA LEU A 111 8.26 20.49 4.69
C LEU A 111 8.66 20.70 3.22
N ILE A 112 8.14 19.87 2.32
CA ILE A 112 8.44 19.92 0.88
C ILE A 112 7.76 21.12 0.22
N ASN A 113 6.49 21.38 0.53
CA ASN A 113 5.75 22.49 -0.06
C ASN A 113 6.36 23.84 0.33
N SER A 114 6.91 23.94 1.55
CA SER A 114 7.53 25.17 2.06
C SER A 114 9.03 25.27 1.75
N ALA A 115 9.65 24.23 1.18
CA ALA A 115 11.08 24.23 0.88
C ALA A 115 11.46 25.26 -0.19
N VAL A 116 12.70 25.72 -0.09
CA VAL A 116 13.34 26.73 -0.94
C VAL A 116 14.38 26.06 -1.83
N ASP A 117 14.27 26.29 -3.13
CA ASP A 117 15.25 25.90 -4.15
C ASP A 117 16.59 26.59 -3.85
N LEU A 118 17.67 25.81 -3.79
CA LEU A 118 19.02 26.31 -3.63
C LEU A 118 19.51 26.97 -4.93
N LEU A 119 20.56 27.78 -4.83
CA LEU A 119 21.19 28.42 -5.98
C LEU A 119 22.57 27.83 -6.32
N ASP A 120 23.21 27.09 -5.42
CA ASP A 120 24.50 26.40 -5.63
C ASP A 120 24.40 24.92 -5.20
N GLU A 121 23.42 24.21 -5.77
CA GLU A 121 23.16 22.81 -5.46
C GLU A 121 24.20 21.83 -6.07
N ASN A 122 24.89 22.27 -7.12
CA ASN A 122 26.00 21.55 -7.73
C ASN A 122 27.32 21.70 -6.95
N ASN A 123 27.40 22.67 -6.02
CA ASN A 123 28.57 23.00 -5.21
C ASN A 123 29.79 23.40 -6.07
N ASP A 124 29.58 24.26 -7.06
CA ASP A 124 30.64 24.87 -7.87
C ASP A 124 31.07 26.27 -7.37
N GLY A 125 30.32 26.83 -6.41
CA GLY A 125 30.59 28.12 -5.78
C GLY A 125 29.96 29.31 -6.49
N ILE A 126 28.97 29.07 -7.37
CA ILE A 126 28.21 30.09 -8.09
C ILE A 126 26.71 29.92 -7.77
N ASP A 127 26.07 31.00 -7.32
CA ASP A 127 24.61 31.04 -7.11
C ASP A 127 23.88 31.23 -8.45
N ASP A 128 23.79 30.19 -9.28
CA ASP A 128 23.14 30.23 -10.60
C ASP A 128 21.94 29.31 -10.80
N ASN A 129 21.70 28.38 -9.86
CA ASN A 129 20.62 27.39 -9.91
C ASN A 129 20.65 26.57 -11.21
N ASP A 130 21.83 26.02 -11.52
CA ASP A 130 22.10 25.22 -12.73
C ASP A 130 21.24 23.93 -12.79
N TYR A 131 20.86 23.36 -11.65
CA TYR A 131 20.03 22.17 -11.48
C TYR A 131 18.84 22.46 -10.56
N PRO A 132 17.81 23.18 -11.02
CA PRO A 132 16.68 23.54 -10.16
C PRO A 132 15.84 22.35 -9.73
N ILE A 133 15.08 22.51 -8.64
CA ILE A 133 14.18 21.47 -8.14
C ILE A 133 13.16 20.98 -9.20
N PRO A 134 12.72 19.71 -9.09
CA PRO A 134 13.37 18.66 -8.32
C PRO A 134 14.71 18.26 -8.93
N ASN A 135 15.68 17.97 -8.08
CA ASN A 135 16.94 17.38 -8.49
C ASN A 135 17.43 16.36 -7.45
N VAL A 136 18.46 15.60 -7.80
CA VAL A 136 19.03 14.54 -6.95
C VAL A 136 20.07 15.06 -5.95
N HIS A 137 20.28 16.37 -5.91
CA HIS A 137 21.23 17.02 -5.02
C HIS A 137 20.56 17.51 -3.74
N GLU A 138 19.53 18.34 -3.88
CA GLU A 138 18.78 18.93 -2.76
C GLU A 138 17.38 18.34 -2.60
N GLY A 139 16.95 17.47 -3.52
CA GLY A 139 15.61 16.93 -3.54
C GLY A 139 14.60 17.98 -3.97
N TRP A 140 13.79 18.42 -3.01
CA TRP A 140 12.79 19.48 -3.18
C TRP A 140 13.19 20.81 -2.53
N GLY A 141 14.43 20.89 -2.02
CA GLY A 141 15.02 22.12 -1.52
C GLY A 141 15.29 22.14 -0.02
N ARG A 142 15.77 23.28 0.44
CA ARG A 142 16.10 23.57 1.84
C ARG A 142 14.85 23.85 2.66
N ILE A 143 14.79 23.27 3.86
CA ILE A 143 13.69 23.50 4.81
C ILE A 143 13.58 24.98 5.18
N ASP A 144 12.36 25.52 5.07
CA ASP A 144 11.96 26.83 5.63
C ASP A 144 10.76 26.64 6.57
N LEU A 145 11.01 26.74 7.88
CA LEU A 145 9.98 26.60 8.91
C LEU A 145 9.09 27.81 9.04
N ALA A 146 9.58 29.02 8.74
CA ALA A 146 8.75 30.22 8.79
C ALA A 146 7.67 30.16 7.71
N ALA A 147 8.03 29.70 6.51
CA ALA A 147 7.08 29.40 5.46
C ALA A 147 6.15 28.24 5.87
N ALA A 148 6.67 27.14 6.45
CA ALA A 148 5.89 25.97 6.86
C ALA A 148 4.77 26.30 7.85
N THR A 149 5.06 27.14 8.86
CA THR A 149 4.15 27.45 9.97
C THR A 149 3.55 28.86 9.91
N GLY A 150 3.67 29.54 8.77
CA GLY A 150 3.17 30.91 8.59
C GLY A 150 1.64 31.03 8.50
N GLY A 151 0.91 29.91 8.47
CA GLY A 151 -0.56 29.88 8.34
C GLY A 151 -1.10 30.12 6.93
N ASN A 152 -0.21 30.15 5.92
CA ASN A 152 -0.57 30.43 4.53
C ASN A 152 -0.85 29.15 3.70
N HIS A 153 -0.76 27.98 4.32
CA HIS A 153 -1.06 26.70 3.69
C HIS A 153 -2.51 26.28 3.95
N GLN A 154 -3.14 25.71 2.92
CA GLN A 154 -4.32 24.87 3.08
C GLN A 154 -3.90 23.41 2.91
N PHE A 155 -4.58 22.50 3.60
CA PHE A 155 -4.16 21.11 3.65
C PHE A 155 -5.33 20.13 3.73
N VAL A 156 -5.02 18.89 3.37
CA VAL A 156 -5.86 17.70 3.55
C VAL A 156 -4.98 16.62 4.17
N ASP A 157 -5.47 15.99 5.24
CA ASP A 157 -4.86 14.80 5.83
C ASP A 157 -5.87 13.65 5.69
N ASN A 158 -5.88 13.00 4.53
CA ASN A 158 -6.89 12.01 4.17
C ASN A 158 -6.49 10.63 4.71
N THR A 159 -7.14 10.23 5.80
CA THR A 159 -6.93 8.93 6.45
C THR A 159 -7.73 7.79 5.84
N THR A 160 -8.80 8.08 5.09
CA THR A 160 -9.63 7.07 4.41
C THR A 160 -8.89 6.45 3.23
N GLY A 161 -8.11 7.25 2.52
CA GLY A 161 -7.32 6.83 1.37
C GLY A 161 -8.11 6.58 0.09
N LEU A 162 -7.39 6.17 -0.95
CA LEU A 162 -7.94 5.84 -2.26
C LEU A 162 -7.63 4.40 -2.65
N ALA A 163 -8.62 3.72 -3.21
CA ALA A 163 -8.43 2.45 -3.91
C ALA A 163 -8.10 2.69 -5.39
N THR A 164 -7.65 1.66 -6.10
CA THR A 164 -7.41 1.67 -7.54
C THR A 164 -8.64 2.18 -8.30
N GLY A 165 -8.42 3.13 -9.21
CA GLY A 165 -9.45 3.75 -10.06
C GLY A 165 -10.26 4.86 -9.38
N ASN A 166 -10.20 4.99 -8.05
CA ASN A 166 -10.90 6.06 -7.34
C ASN A 166 -10.12 7.37 -7.41
N SER A 167 -10.84 8.50 -7.42
CA SER A 167 -10.24 9.82 -7.32
C SER A 167 -11.08 10.75 -6.45
N VAL A 168 -10.44 11.77 -5.91
CA VAL A 168 -11.06 12.82 -5.11
C VAL A 168 -10.51 14.17 -5.54
N SER A 169 -11.37 15.18 -5.58
CA SER A 169 -11.01 16.55 -5.99
C SER A 169 -11.16 17.52 -4.84
N TYR A 170 -10.18 18.42 -4.73
CA TYR A 170 -10.14 19.53 -3.78
C TYR A 170 -10.04 20.84 -4.55
N GLN A 171 -10.73 21.87 -4.09
CA GLN A 171 -10.72 23.19 -4.72
C GLN A 171 -10.01 24.19 -3.84
N PHE A 172 -9.10 24.96 -4.44
CA PHE A 172 -8.33 26.00 -3.79
C PHE A 172 -8.56 27.32 -4.52
N ALA A 173 -9.02 28.33 -3.80
CA ALA A 173 -9.24 29.65 -4.37
C ALA A 173 -7.95 30.47 -4.29
N VAL A 174 -7.39 30.88 -5.43
CA VAL A 174 -6.29 31.85 -5.49
C VAL A 174 -6.90 33.25 -5.54
N GLY A 175 -6.65 34.05 -4.50
CA GLY A 175 -7.26 35.38 -4.33
C GLY A 175 -6.55 36.49 -5.09
N THR A 176 -5.23 36.35 -5.31
CA THR A 176 -4.42 37.35 -6.01
C THR A 176 -3.46 36.65 -6.96
N ALA A 177 -3.52 37.06 -8.23
CA ALA A 177 -2.66 36.51 -9.27
C ALA A 177 -1.19 36.90 -9.07
N GLY A 178 -0.29 36.16 -9.71
CA GLY A 178 1.11 36.52 -9.85
C GLY A 178 2.07 35.80 -8.90
N ALA A 179 1.59 35.34 -7.74
CA ALA A 179 2.38 34.50 -6.84
C ALA A 179 2.35 33.02 -7.27
N PRO A 180 3.34 32.21 -6.85
CA PRO A 180 3.31 30.78 -7.08
C PRO A 180 2.11 30.08 -6.45
N PHE A 181 1.59 29.06 -7.13
CA PHE A 181 0.72 28.05 -6.55
C PHE A 181 1.51 26.74 -6.45
N LYS A 182 1.65 26.21 -5.23
CA LYS A 182 2.38 24.96 -4.98
C LYS A 182 1.44 23.91 -4.40
N ALA A 183 1.26 22.79 -5.06
CA ALA A 183 0.54 21.63 -4.52
C ALA A 183 1.50 20.45 -4.34
N THR A 184 1.48 19.83 -3.16
CA THR A 184 2.37 18.73 -2.78
C THR A 184 1.54 17.58 -2.23
N LEU A 185 1.53 16.45 -2.95
CA LEU A 185 0.93 15.19 -2.55
C LEU A 185 2.02 14.27 -1.97
N VAL A 186 1.75 13.70 -0.79
CA VAL A 186 2.64 12.72 -0.15
C VAL A 186 1.81 11.58 0.43
N TRP A 187 2.32 10.36 0.34
CA TRP A 187 1.75 9.22 1.05
C TRP A 187 2.84 8.35 1.69
N SER A 188 2.50 7.79 2.84
CA SER A 188 3.27 6.68 3.43
C SER A 188 2.90 5.41 2.71
N ASP A 189 3.69 5.05 1.70
CA ASP A 189 3.46 3.89 0.85
C ASP A 189 3.58 2.57 1.62
N TYR A 190 2.94 1.52 1.10
CA TYR A 190 3.09 0.16 1.60
C TYR A 190 4.55 -0.30 1.44
N PRO A 191 5.14 -1.01 2.42
CA PRO A 191 6.52 -1.46 2.32
C PRO A 191 6.74 -2.37 1.10
N SER A 192 7.82 -2.12 0.37
CA SER A 192 8.25 -2.98 -0.74
C SER A 192 9.16 -4.12 -0.26
N THR A 193 9.66 -4.92 -1.20
CA THR A 193 10.66 -5.96 -0.96
C THR A 193 12.03 -5.48 -1.44
N GLU A 194 13.11 -5.81 -0.71
CA GLU A 194 14.48 -5.40 -1.05
C GLU A 194 14.92 -5.82 -2.47
N SER A 195 14.34 -6.89 -3.03
CA SER A 195 14.64 -7.39 -4.37
C SER A 195 13.82 -6.72 -5.50
N ALA A 196 12.92 -5.79 -5.18
CA ALA A 196 12.06 -5.17 -6.18
C ALA A 196 12.84 -4.18 -7.05
N ALA A 197 12.67 -4.27 -8.38
CA ALA A 197 13.26 -3.31 -9.31
C ALA A 197 12.63 -1.90 -9.20
N LYS A 198 11.40 -1.82 -8.69
CA LYS A 198 10.67 -0.59 -8.38
C LYS A 198 10.06 -0.74 -6.99
N ASN A 199 10.37 0.18 -6.07
CA ASN A 199 9.92 0.08 -4.68
C ASN A 199 8.60 0.81 -4.42
N LEU A 200 8.07 1.57 -5.38
CA LEU A 200 6.72 2.12 -5.26
C LEU A 200 5.68 1.00 -5.40
N VAL A 201 4.86 0.81 -4.38
CA VAL A 201 3.82 -0.23 -4.31
C VAL A 201 2.46 0.35 -4.69
N ASN A 202 2.01 1.38 -3.98
CA ASN A 202 0.79 2.11 -4.29
C ASN A 202 1.12 3.37 -5.07
N ASP A 203 0.50 3.49 -6.23
CA ASP A 203 0.72 4.56 -7.22
C ASP A 203 -0.48 5.53 -7.16
N LEU A 204 -0.23 6.73 -6.61
CA LEU A 204 -1.19 7.82 -6.56
C LEU A 204 -0.76 8.94 -7.51
N ASP A 205 -1.71 9.54 -8.22
CA ASP A 205 -1.50 10.64 -9.16
C ASP A 205 -2.06 11.96 -8.61
N ILE A 206 -1.29 13.05 -8.70
CA ILE A 206 -1.80 14.42 -8.62
C ILE A 206 -2.04 15.02 -10.02
N LEU A 207 -3.22 15.59 -10.23
CA LEU A 207 -3.56 16.40 -11.40
C LEU A 207 -4.15 17.73 -10.95
N VAL A 208 -3.48 18.83 -11.30
CA VAL A 208 -3.94 20.19 -10.99
C VAL A 208 -4.53 20.82 -12.25
N THR A 209 -5.75 21.32 -12.15
CA THR A 209 -6.45 22.06 -13.21
C THR A 209 -6.60 23.53 -12.81
N ALA A 210 -6.01 24.42 -13.61
CA ALA A 210 -6.11 25.86 -13.46
C ALA A 210 -7.52 26.39 -13.81
N PRO A 211 -7.89 27.62 -13.41
CA PRO A 211 -9.19 28.22 -13.72
C PRO A 211 -9.54 28.28 -15.22
N ASN A 212 -8.54 28.32 -16.09
CA ASN A 212 -8.70 28.33 -17.55
C ASN A 212 -8.77 26.93 -18.17
N GLY A 213 -8.71 25.86 -17.36
CA GLY A 213 -8.72 24.47 -17.81
C GLY A 213 -7.35 23.86 -18.12
N THR A 214 -6.25 24.63 -18.01
CA THR A 214 -4.89 24.08 -18.18
C THR A 214 -4.59 23.04 -17.10
N GLN A 215 -4.05 21.89 -17.51
CA GLN A 215 -3.73 20.77 -16.62
C GLN A 215 -2.22 20.60 -16.41
N TYR A 216 -1.85 20.29 -15.17
CA TYR A 216 -0.48 20.05 -14.71
C TYR A 216 -0.43 18.74 -13.94
N ARG A 217 0.50 17.85 -14.31
CA ARG A 217 0.70 16.53 -13.67
C ARG A 217 1.83 16.60 -12.64
N GLY A 218 1.78 15.70 -11.66
CA GLY A 218 2.86 15.51 -10.71
C GLY A 218 4.23 15.35 -11.37
N ASN A 219 5.22 16.05 -10.85
CA ASN A 219 6.65 15.91 -11.16
C ASN A 219 7.05 16.12 -12.64
N VAL A 220 6.21 16.75 -13.45
CA VAL A 220 6.59 17.20 -14.81
C VAL A 220 7.24 18.60 -14.71
N PHE A 221 8.54 18.66 -14.41
CA PHE A 221 9.25 19.93 -14.16
C PHE A 221 10.25 20.32 -15.24
N SER A 222 10.47 21.63 -15.37
CA SER A 222 11.61 22.22 -16.08
C SER A 222 11.90 23.57 -15.45
N GLY A 223 13.16 23.85 -15.11
CA GLY A 223 13.57 25.14 -14.57
C GLY A 223 12.94 25.48 -13.22
N GLY A 224 12.71 24.51 -12.33
CA GLY A 224 12.08 24.75 -11.02
C GLY A 224 10.54 24.74 -11.03
N TRP A 225 9.93 24.69 -12.22
CA TRP A 225 8.48 24.89 -12.38
C TRP A 225 7.82 23.78 -13.20
N THR A 226 6.58 23.46 -12.85
CA THR A 226 5.80 22.44 -13.54
C THR A 226 5.42 22.90 -14.95
N GLN A 227 5.65 22.01 -15.91
CA GLN A 227 5.28 22.18 -17.31
C GLN A 227 3.93 21.52 -17.59
N THR A 228 3.28 21.94 -18.68
CA THR A 228 2.08 21.26 -19.17
C THR A 228 2.44 20.04 -20.02
N GLY A 229 1.52 19.08 -20.15
CA GLY A 229 1.77 17.82 -20.86
C GLY A 229 2.56 16.83 -20.01
N GLY A 230 3.45 16.07 -20.64
CA GLY A 230 4.23 15.02 -19.97
C GLY A 230 3.44 13.76 -19.62
N SER A 231 4.08 12.87 -18.87
CA SER A 231 3.48 11.66 -18.31
C SER A 231 3.41 11.78 -16.79
N ALA A 232 2.49 11.03 -16.18
CA ALA A 232 2.42 10.91 -14.74
C ALA A 232 3.69 10.26 -14.16
N ASP A 233 4.04 10.61 -12.94
CA ASP A 233 5.13 9.97 -12.20
C ASP A 233 4.70 8.55 -11.83
N ARG A 234 5.65 7.62 -11.91
CA ARG A 234 5.42 6.20 -11.66
C ARG A 234 6.52 5.63 -10.77
N VAL A 235 7.22 6.45 -10.00
CA VAL A 235 8.35 6.02 -9.16
C VAL A 235 8.30 6.67 -7.78
N ASN A 236 7.88 7.93 -7.66
CA ASN A 236 7.93 8.66 -6.40
C ASN A 236 6.62 8.54 -5.60
N ASN A 237 6.73 8.46 -4.27
CA ASN A 237 5.60 8.62 -3.35
C ASN A 237 5.40 10.07 -2.86
N VAL A 238 5.95 10.99 -3.63
CA VAL A 238 5.86 12.44 -3.47
C VAL A 238 5.64 13.00 -4.86
N GLU A 239 4.51 13.68 -5.07
CA GLU A 239 4.22 14.36 -6.33
C GLU A 239 3.95 15.84 -6.09
N ASN A 240 4.62 16.70 -6.84
CA ASN A 240 4.50 18.14 -6.75
C ASN A 240 3.97 18.75 -8.05
N VAL A 241 3.22 19.84 -7.92
CA VAL A 241 2.86 20.76 -9.00
C VAL A 241 3.08 22.19 -8.53
N TYR A 242 4.09 22.85 -9.08
CA TYR A 242 4.47 24.23 -8.78
C TYR A 242 4.29 25.11 -10.02
N VAL A 243 3.29 25.98 -9.98
CA VAL A 243 3.00 26.95 -11.05
C VAL A 243 3.54 28.31 -10.62
N GLN A 244 4.51 28.84 -11.37
CA GLN A 244 5.26 30.06 -11.02
C GLN A 244 4.37 31.29 -10.83
N SER A 245 3.39 31.47 -11.72
CA SER A 245 2.51 32.64 -11.72
C SER A 245 1.07 32.18 -11.83
N ALA A 246 0.42 31.97 -10.68
CA ALA A 246 -0.96 31.49 -10.64
C ALA A 246 -1.94 32.60 -11.04
N ALA A 247 -2.93 32.25 -11.85
CA ALA A 247 -4.08 33.11 -12.10
C ALA A 247 -5.04 33.12 -10.90
N THR A 248 -5.70 34.24 -10.67
CA THR A 248 -6.84 34.33 -9.74
C THR A 248 -7.97 33.40 -10.19
N GLY A 249 -8.60 32.72 -9.24
CA GLY A 249 -9.73 31.84 -9.49
C GLY A 249 -9.60 30.51 -8.75
N THR A 250 -10.51 29.59 -9.07
CA THR A 250 -10.56 28.27 -8.45
C THR A 250 -9.64 27.30 -9.17
N TRP A 251 -8.65 26.79 -8.45
CA TRP A 251 -7.76 25.71 -8.86
C TRP A 251 -8.30 24.39 -8.32
N THR A 252 -8.38 23.36 -9.16
CA THR A 252 -8.84 22.03 -8.75
C THR A 252 -7.66 21.09 -8.70
N VAL A 253 -7.42 20.45 -7.55
CA VAL A 253 -6.41 19.42 -7.35
C VAL A 253 -7.12 18.09 -7.20
N GLN A 254 -6.95 17.22 -8.19
CA GLN A 254 -7.45 15.85 -8.17
C GLN A 254 -6.33 14.91 -7.72
N VAL A 255 -6.63 14.03 -6.78
CA VAL A 255 -5.77 12.92 -6.36
C VAL A 255 -6.45 11.62 -6.80
N SER A 256 -5.72 10.74 -7.49
CA SER A 256 -6.27 9.48 -8.01
C SER A 256 -5.44 8.28 -7.58
N GLY A 257 -6.07 7.18 -7.18
CA GLY A 257 -5.40 5.90 -7.00
C GLY A 257 -5.19 5.22 -8.34
N TYR A 258 -4.06 5.45 -9.00
CA TYR A 258 -3.77 4.86 -10.31
C TYR A 258 -3.69 3.33 -10.23
N ASN A 259 -2.86 2.84 -9.30
CA ASN A 259 -2.72 1.42 -9.02
C ASN A 259 -2.38 1.25 -7.54
N VAL A 260 -3.35 0.85 -6.73
CA VAL A 260 -3.24 0.70 -5.29
C VAL A 260 -3.46 -0.78 -4.91
N PRO A 261 -2.49 -1.66 -5.17
CA PRO A 261 -2.63 -3.09 -4.87
C PRO A 261 -2.77 -3.36 -3.36
N ASN A 262 -2.24 -2.47 -2.51
CA ASN A 262 -2.36 -2.55 -1.05
C ASN A 262 -3.12 -1.33 -0.52
N GLY A 263 -4.43 -1.29 -0.78
CA GLY A 263 -5.28 -0.13 -0.51
C GLY A 263 -6.37 -0.34 0.55
N PRO A 264 -7.16 0.71 0.83
CA PRO A 264 -7.01 2.06 0.28
C PRO A 264 -5.76 2.77 0.84
N GLN A 265 -5.09 3.59 0.01
CA GLN A 265 -3.86 4.30 0.40
C GLN A 265 -4.19 5.70 0.93
N PRO A 266 -3.97 5.98 2.23
CA PRO A 266 -4.06 7.32 2.80
C PRO A 266 -3.03 8.27 2.19
N PHE A 267 -3.33 9.56 2.18
CA PHE A 267 -2.43 10.57 1.64
C PHE A 267 -2.61 11.91 2.34
N ALA A 268 -1.61 12.78 2.24
CA ALA A 268 -1.71 14.17 2.61
C ALA A 268 -1.47 15.06 1.39
N LEU A 269 -2.20 16.17 1.32
CA LEU A 269 -2.07 17.20 0.31
C LEU A 269 -1.87 18.55 0.99
N VAL A 270 -0.84 19.28 0.59
CA VAL A 270 -0.60 20.66 1.03
C VAL A 270 -0.62 21.57 -0.19
N ALA A 271 -1.37 22.66 -0.10
CA ALA A 271 -1.41 23.72 -1.09
C ALA A 271 -0.92 25.04 -0.48
N GLY A 272 0.00 25.70 -1.16
CA GLY A 272 0.56 27.00 -0.80
C GLY A 272 0.44 28.02 -1.93
N GLY A 273 0.53 29.30 -1.57
CA GLY A 273 0.40 30.43 -2.47
C GLY A 273 -0.51 31.52 -1.88
N ASN A 274 -0.96 32.46 -2.72
CA ASN A 274 -1.94 33.47 -2.33
C ASN A 274 -3.37 32.90 -2.29
N LEU A 275 -3.59 31.93 -1.41
CA LEU A 275 -4.87 31.28 -1.23
C LEU A 275 -5.83 32.19 -0.45
N GLY A 276 -7.07 32.30 -0.90
CA GLY A 276 -8.13 33.01 -0.19
C GLY A 276 -8.59 32.28 1.06
N THR A 277 -9.40 32.94 1.89
CA THR A 277 -10.09 32.33 3.04
C THR A 277 -11.24 31.45 2.56
N ALA A 278 -10.93 30.29 1.98
CA ALA A 278 -11.93 29.25 1.71
C ALA A 278 -12.08 28.35 2.95
N PRO A 279 -13.26 27.74 3.20
CA PRO A 279 -13.35 26.67 4.18
C PRO A 279 -12.37 25.54 3.82
N THR A 280 -11.99 24.73 4.81
CA THR A 280 -11.19 23.51 4.62
C THR A 280 -11.59 22.80 3.32
N PRO A 281 -10.66 22.51 2.41
CA PRO A 281 -10.97 21.92 1.11
C PRO A 281 -11.81 20.67 1.33
N THR A 282 -13.10 20.77 1.00
CA THR A 282 -14.05 19.68 1.20
C THR A 282 -13.95 18.76 -0.01
N PRO A 283 -13.81 17.44 0.19
CA PRO A 283 -13.78 16.51 -0.92
C PRO A 283 -15.07 16.65 -1.71
N THR A 284 -14.97 17.09 -2.96
CA THR A 284 -16.11 17.05 -3.87
C THR A 284 -15.98 15.76 -4.65
N ASN A 285 -16.93 14.85 -4.45
CA ASN A 285 -17.14 13.77 -5.40
C ASN A 285 -17.44 14.44 -6.72
N THR A 286 -16.50 14.37 -7.66
CA THR A 286 -16.73 14.88 -9.00
C THR A 286 -17.70 13.88 -9.65
N PRO A 287 -18.95 14.25 -9.97
CA PRO A 287 -19.74 13.43 -10.87
C PRO A 287 -18.95 13.34 -12.17
N GLY A 288 -18.80 12.13 -12.73
CA GLY A 288 -18.24 11.99 -14.07
C GLY A 288 -18.90 13.00 -15.04
N PRO A 289 -18.16 13.54 -16.02
CA PRO A 289 -18.56 14.73 -16.77
C PRO A 289 -20.00 14.63 -17.28
N THR A 290 -20.83 15.60 -16.90
CA THR A 290 -22.20 15.76 -17.39
C THR A 290 -22.15 16.13 -18.87
N ASN A 291 -22.48 15.19 -19.75
CA ASN A 291 -22.56 15.44 -21.20
C ASN A 291 -23.66 16.47 -21.51
N THR A 292 -23.26 17.71 -21.84
CA THR A 292 -24.13 18.67 -22.53
C THR A 292 -24.09 18.32 -24.03
N PRO A 293 -25.23 18.12 -24.72
CA PRO A 293 -25.26 17.59 -26.08
C PRO A 293 -24.82 18.64 -27.11
N ALA A 294 -23.74 18.34 -27.85
CA ALA A 294 -23.48 18.90 -29.18
C ALA A 294 -24.19 18.04 -30.24
N PRO A 295 -24.59 18.61 -31.40
CA PRO A 295 -25.59 18.01 -32.27
C PRO A 295 -25.10 16.74 -32.96
N THR A 296 -26.10 15.87 -33.13
CA THR A 296 -26.15 14.52 -33.66
C THR A 296 -25.17 14.18 -34.80
N SER A 297 -24.35 13.16 -34.56
CA SER A 297 -24.18 12.06 -35.53
C SER A 297 -24.18 10.72 -34.79
N THR A 298 -24.88 9.76 -35.40
CA THR A 298 -25.44 8.50 -34.91
C THR A 298 -24.40 7.55 -34.27
N PRO A 299 -24.76 6.77 -33.23
CA PRO A 299 -23.83 6.36 -32.18
C PRO A 299 -23.06 5.07 -32.48
N THR A 300 -21.80 5.00 -32.05
CA THR A 300 -21.10 3.76 -31.69
C THR A 300 -20.71 3.88 -30.22
N ALA A 301 -21.01 2.84 -29.43
CA ALA A 301 -21.19 2.88 -27.98
C ALA A 301 -19.93 3.23 -27.18
N THR A 302 -20.13 4.08 -26.17
CA THR A 302 -19.19 4.44 -25.11
C THR A 302 -19.41 3.55 -23.88
N ASN A 303 -18.32 3.15 -23.23
CA ASN A 303 -18.31 2.28 -22.05
C ASN A 303 -19.10 2.87 -20.88
N THR A 304 -20.21 2.20 -20.58
CA THR A 304 -20.87 2.11 -19.27
C THR A 304 -19.88 1.43 -18.30
N PRO A 305 -19.94 1.58 -16.96
CA PRO A 305 -19.32 0.57 -16.09
C PRO A 305 -19.79 -0.79 -16.60
N SER A 306 -18.86 -1.62 -17.06
CA SER A 306 -19.24 -2.93 -17.58
C SER A 306 -20.04 -3.60 -16.48
N PRO A 307 -21.29 -4.04 -16.72
CA PRO A 307 -21.96 -4.90 -15.77
C PRO A 307 -21.01 -6.04 -15.46
N ALA A 308 -20.97 -6.50 -14.20
CA ALA A 308 -20.25 -7.69 -13.81
C ALA A 308 -20.46 -8.76 -14.88
N VAL A 309 -19.43 -9.08 -15.65
CA VAL A 309 -19.59 -9.98 -16.77
C VAL A 309 -19.54 -11.39 -16.18
N ALA A 310 -20.52 -12.21 -16.52
CA ALA A 310 -20.45 -13.62 -16.14
C ALA A 310 -19.29 -14.25 -16.92
N ILE A 311 -18.26 -14.72 -16.23
CA ILE A 311 -17.11 -15.43 -16.79
C ILE A 311 -17.23 -16.91 -16.45
N HIS A 312 -16.79 -17.79 -17.35
CA HIS A 312 -16.84 -19.23 -17.15
C HIS A 312 -15.67 -19.93 -17.85
N VAL A 313 -15.43 -21.17 -17.46
CA VAL A 313 -14.42 -22.02 -18.10
C VAL A 313 -14.98 -22.52 -19.44
N GLN A 314 -14.31 -22.19 -20.54
CA GLN A 314 -14.71 -22.67 -21.86
C GLN A 314 -14.27 -24.11 -22.11
N GLN A 315 -13.02 -24.43 -21.74
CA GLN A 315 -12.41 -25.75 -21.89
C GLN A 315 -11.18 -25.87 -21.00
N ILE A 316 -10.82 -27.11 -20.66
CA ILE A 316 -9.59 -27.48 -19.98
C ILE A 316 -8.92 -28.53 -20.86
N ASN A 317 -7.70 -28.28 -21.32
CA ASN A 317 -6.92 -29.28 -22.07
C ASN A 317 -5.78 -29.80 -21.21
N MET A 318 -5.82 -31.09 -20.89
CA MET A 318 -4.76 -31.74 -20.14
C MET A 318 -3.67 -32.31 -21.06
N THR A 319 -2.41 -32.05 -20.73
CA THR A 319 -1.24 -32.63 -21.42
C THR A 319 -0.26 -33.22 -20.42
N VAL A 320 0.33 -34.37 -20.76
CA VAL A 320 1.38 -35.01 -19.94
C VAL A 320 2.74 -34.68 -20.54
N VAL A 321 3.64 -34.16 -19.72
CA VAL A 321 5.01 -33.79 -20.11
C VAL A 321 6.00 -34.71 -19.40
N GLN A 322 6.92 -35.31 -20.17
CA GLN A 322 8.01 -36.12 -19.62
C GLN A 322 9.24 -35.22 -19.38
N GLU A 323 9.71 -35.14 -18.12
CA GLU A 323 10.88 -34.33 -17.75
C GLU A 323 12.22 -35.10 -17.87
N GLY A 324 12.15 -36.43 -18.05
CA GLY A 324 13.32 -37.31 -18.21
C GLY A 324 13.33 -38.47 -17.22
N GLY A 325 13.73 -39.66 -17.70
CA GLY A 325 13.65 -40.88 -16.90
C GLY A 325 12.19 -41.24 -16.55
N PRO A 326 11.89 -41.71 -15.33
CA PRO A 326 10.54 -42.07 -14.93
C PRO A 326 9.67 -40.86 -14.55
N TRP A 327 10.13 -39.61 -14.69
CA TRP A 327 9.43 -38.45 -14.15
C TRP A 327 8.57 -37.73 -15.19
N TYR A 328 7.35 -37.43 -14.78
CA TYR A 328 6.33 -36.75 -15.58
C TYR A 328 5.60 -35.70 -14.73
N HIS A 329 5.07 -34.66 -15.37
CA HIS A 329 4.03 -33.79 -14.79
C HIS A 329 2.89 -33.61 -15.79
N ALA A 330 1.78 -33.05 -15.33
CA ALA A 330 0.68 -32.67 -16.21
C ALA A 330 0.47 -31.16 -16.23
N ASP A 331 0.25 -30.63 -17.43
CA ASP A 331 -0.15 -29.25 -17.67
C ASP A 331 -1.64 -29.19 -17.98
N ALA A 332 -2.37 -28.34 -17.25
CA ALA A 332 -3.76 -27.99 -17.49
C ALA A 332 -3.81 -26.62 -18.17
N ALA A 333 -4.18 -26.60 -19.46
CA ALA A 333 -4.40 -25.40 -20.23
C ALA A 333 -5.88 -24.98 -20.11
N VAL A 334 -6.18 -23.99 -19.27
CA VAL A 334 -7.54 -23.53 -18.97
C VAL A 334 -7.85 -22.26 -19.76
N THR A 335 -8.95 -22.28 -20.52
CA THR A 335 -9.43 -21.10 -21.26
C THR A 335 -10.64 -20.49 -20.57
N ILE A 336 -10.56 -19.22 -20.19
CA ILE A 336 -11.67 -18.45 -19.60
C ILE A 336 -12.25 -17.50 -20.65
N VAL A 337 -13.57 -17.51 -20.76
CA VAL A 337 -14.32 -16.61 -21.63
C VAL A 337 -15.45 -15.91 -20.86
N ASP A 338 -15.94 -14.82 -21.42
CA ASP A 338 -17.16 -14.18 -20.93
C ASP A 338 -18.43 -14.87 -21.45
N SER A 339 -19.61 -14.40 -21.02
CA SER A 339 -20.91 -14.91 -21.48
C SER A 339 -21.16 -14.77 -22.98
N GLY A 340 -20.37 -13.96 -23.69
CA GLY A 340 -20.35 -13.83 -25.14
C GLY A 340 -19.33 -14.72 -25.85
N GLY A 341 -18.58 -15.54 -25.11
CA GLY A 341 -17.52 -16.41 -25.63
C GLY A 341 -16.22 -15.69 -25.99
N GLN A 342 -16.03 -14.43 -25.56
CA GLN A 342 -14.78 -13.69 -25.80
C GLN A 342 -13.72 -14.05 -24.75
N PRO A 343 -12.43 -14.18 -25.13
CA PRO A 343 -11.37 -14.50 -24.18
C PRO A 343 -11.18 -13.43 -23.08
N VAL A 344 -10.98 -13.91 -21.85
CA VAL A 344 -10.90 -13.07 -20.65
C VAL A 344 -9.45 -12.97 -20.19
N ASN A 345 -8.78 -11.86 -20.51
CA ASN A 345 -7.44 -11.56 -20.00
C ASN A 345 -7.46 -11.17 -18.52
N GLY A 346 -6.46 -11.62 -17.76
CA GLY A 346 -6.24 -11.21 -16.37
C GLY A 346 -7.14 -11.87 -15.33
N ALA A 347 -7.82 -12.98 -15.66
CA ALA A 347 -8.58 -13.76 -14.69
C ALA A 347 -7.68 -14.73 -13.94
N THR A 348 -7.80 -14.73 -12.61
CA THR A 348 -7.13 -15.70 -11.74
C THR A 348 -7.93 -16.99 -11.72
N VAL A 349 -7.32 -18.10 -12.14
CA VAL A 349 -7.91 -19.44 -12.10
C VAL A 349 -7.28 -20.20 -10.94
N ASN A 350 -8.11 -20.71 -10.03
CA ASN A 350 -7.71 -21.62 -8.96
C ASN A 350 -8.30 -23.00 -9.25
N GLY A 351 -7.50 -24.05 -9.12
CA GLY A 351 -7.97 -25.41 -9.26
C GLY A 351 -7.06 -26.43 -8.60
N THR A 352 -7.48 -27.68 -8.66
CA THR A 352 -6.83 -28.78 -7.94
C THR A 352 -6.50 -29.92 -8.89
N PHE A 353 -5.24 -30.35 -8.87
CA PHE A 353 -4.80 -31.60 -9.49
C PHE A 353 -5.12 -32.79 -8.59
N SER A 354 -5.49 -33.91 -9.20
CA SER A 354 -5.65 -35.23 -8.56
C SER A 354 -5.18 -36.36 -9.48
N GLY A 355 -4.95 -37.55 -8.92
CA GLY A 355 -4.38 -38.70 -9.65
C GLY A 355 -2.94 -38.98 -9.24
N ASP A 356 -2.04 -39.12 -10.22
CA ASP A 356 -0.62 -39.45 -10.01
C ASP A 356 0.14 -38.38 -9.17
N SER A 357 -0.39 -37.15 -9.11
CA SER A 357 -0.02 -36.14 -8.12
C SER A 357 -1.24 -35.30 -7.73
N SER A 358 -1.34 -34.89 -6.46
CA SER A 358 -2.42 -34.02 -5.98
C SER A 358 -1.90 -32.71 -5.39
N GLY A 359 -2.62 -31.61 -5.64
CA GLY A 359 -2.29 -30.30 -5.07
C GLY A 359 -3.04 -29.17 -5.76
N ALA A 360 -3.20 -28.06 -5.03
CA ALA A 360 -3.77 -26.84 -5.59
C ALA A 360 -2.78 -26.14 -6.53
N ALA A 361 -3.29 -25.51 -7.58
CA ALA A 361 -2.56 -24.68 -8.51
C ALA A 361 -3.36 -23.42 -8.83
N SER A 362 -2.67 -22.31 -9.06
CA SER A 362 -3.28 -21.02 -9.39
C SER A 362 -2.43 -20.26 -10.40
N GLY A 363 -3.08 -19.46 -11.24
CA GLY A 363 -2.41 -18.62 -12.23
C GLY A 363 -3.37 -17.64 -12.90
N VAL A 364 -2.82 -16.72 -13.68
CA VAL A 364 -3.56 -15.63 -14.31
C VAL A 364 -3.61 -15.83 -15.83
N THR A 365 -4.77 -15.64 -16.44
CA THR A 365 -4.95 -15.76 -17.90
C THR A 365 -4.26 -14.63 -18.66
N ASN A 366 -3.73 -14.95 -19.84
CA ASN A 366 -3.15 -13.98 -20.77
C ASN A 366 -4.20 -13.35 -21.71
N ALA A 367 -3.75 -12.55 -22.69
CA ALA A 367 -4.61 -11.87 -23.66
C ALA A 367 -5.56 -12.79 -24.45
N ASN A 368 -5.25 -14.09 -24.56
CA ASN A 368 -6.08 -15.10 -25.22
C ASN A 368 -7.00 -15.85 -24.24
N GLY A 369 -7.17 -15.35 -23.01
CA GLY A 369 -7.97 -15.99 -21.97
C GLY A 369 -7.36 -17.29 -21.45
N LEU A 370 -6.09 -17.57 -21.75
CA LEU A 370 -5.44 -18.85 -21.48
C LEU A 370 -4.49 -18.74 -20.29
N VAL A 371 -4.55 -19.72 -19.39
CA VAL A 371 -3.54 -19.99 -18.36
C VAL A 371 -3.12 -21.46 -18.44
N THR A 372 -1.84 -21.74 -18.28
CA THR A 372 -1.33 -23.11 -18.13
C THR A 372 -0.86 -23.30 -16.70
N LEU A 373 -1.41 -24.30 -16.02
CA LEU A 373 -1.08 -24.67 -14.65
C LEU A 373 -0.41 -26.05 -14.66
N SER A 374 0.68 -26.23 -13.91
CA SER A 374 1.45 -27.47 -13.90
C SER A 374 1.30 -28.20 -12.57
N SER A 375 1.17 -29.53 -12.62
CA SER A 375 1.16 -30.39 -11.44
C SER A 375 2.56 -30.54 -10.84
N ALA A 376 2.63 -31.04 -9.60
CA ALA A 376 3.89 -31.62 -9.11
C ALA A 376 4.27 -32.86 -9.93
N ARG A 377 5.58 -33.15 -10.02
CA ARG A 377 6.08 -34.33 -10.74
C ARG A 377 5.71 -35.66 -10.06
N ALA A 378 5.42 -36.69 -10.86
CA ALA A 378 5.16 -38.06 -10.44
C ALA A 378 5.98 -39.08 -11.26
N LYS A 379 6.14 -40.30 -10.73
CA LYS A 379 6.93 -41.38 -11.37
C LYS A 379 6.16 -42.22 -12.40
N ASN A 380 4.83 -42.07 -12.43
CA ASN A 380 3.93 -42.76 -13.36
C ASN A 380 3.14 -41.65 -14.06
N GLY A 381 3.12 -41.66 -15.39
CA GLY A 381 2.55 -40.60 -16.21
C GLY A 381 1.22 -40.97 -16.85
N GLN A 382 0.30 -41.57 -16.09
CA GLN A 382 -0.85 -42.29 -16.65
C GLN A 382 -2.18 -41.61 -16.39
N SER A 383 -2.38 -40.93 -15.25
CA SER A 383 -3.67 -40.35 -14.91
C SER A 383 -3.57 -39.11 -14.03
N TRP A 384 -3.82 -37.94 -14.62
CA TRP A 384 -4.12 -36.71 -13.89
C TRP A 384 -5.49 -36.19 -14.27
N THR A 385 -6.17 -35.63 -13.27
CA THR A 385 -7.38 -34.83 -13.45
C THR A 385 -7.13 -33.46 -12.85
N PHE A 386 -7.48 -32.40 -13.58
CA PHE A 386 -7.51 -31.05 -13.06
C PHE A 386 -8.95 -30.56 -13.01
N CYS A 387 -9.36 -30.01 -11.88
CA CYS A 387 -10.67 -29.38 -11.71
C CYS A 387 -10.49 -27.91 -11.34
N VAL A 388 -11.28 -27.03 -11.96
CA VAL A 388 -11.32 -25.61 -11.59
C VAL A 388 -12.23 -25.44 -10.37
N ASP A 389 -11.68 -24.89 -9.30
CA ASP A 389 -12.38 -24.60 -8.04
C ASP A 389 -13.03 -23.22 -8.09
N ASN A 390 -12.32 -22.21 -8.59
CA ASN A 390 -12.82 -20.84 -8.70
C ASN A 390 -12.10 -20.02 -9.77
N VAL A 391 -12.80 -19.06 -10.37
CA VAL A 391 -12.21 -18.03 -11.25
C VAL A 391 -12.55 -16.65 -10.70
N SER A 392 -11.60 -15.71 -10.69
CA SER A 392 -11.85 -14.34 -10.24
C SER A 392 -11.18 -13.28 -11.10
N ARG A 393 -11.89 -12.18 -11.36
CA ARG A 393 -11.35 -10.98 -12.05
C ARG A 393 -12.16 -9.74 -11.69
N GLY A 394 -11.62 -8.87 -10.85
CA GLY A 394 -12.30 -7.62 -10.48
C GLY A 394 -13.73 -7.85 -9.98
N SER A 395 -14.72 -7.24 -10.63
CA SER A 395 -16.14 -7.38 -10.30
C SER A 395 -16.89 -8.44 -11.12
N ASP A 396 -16.20 -9.21 -11.96
CA ASP A 396 -16.84 -10.26 -12.78
C ASP A 396 -17.37 -11.39 -11.91
N VAL A 397 -18.50 -11.99 -12.31
CA VAL A 397 -19.12 -13.11 -11.60
C VAL A 397 -18.68 -14.40 -12.26
N TYR A 398 -18.03 -15.29 -11.52
CA TYR A 398 -17.77 -16.63 -12.02
C TYR A 398 -19.06 -17.46 -12.01
N ASP A 399 -19.54 -17.85 -13.20
CA ASP A 399 -20.70 -18.70 -13.38
C ASP A 399 -20.26 -20.15 -13.67
N ALA A 400 -20.05 -20.91 -12.61
CA ALA A 400 -19.69 -22.33 -12.73
C ALA A 400 -20.77 -23.17 -13.43
N GLY A 401 -22.03 -22.71 -13.48
CA GLY A 401 -23.12 -23.39 -14.19
C GLY A 401 -23.02 -23.25 -15.71
N ALA A 402 -22.27 -22.26 -16.19
CA ALA A 402 -22.01 -22.03 -17.61
C ALA A 402 -20.71 -22.71 -18.11
N ASN A 403 -19.94 -23.36 -17.24
CA ASN A 403 -18.70 -24.03 -17.64
C ASN A 403 -18.94 -25.05 -18.76
N GLY A 404 -18.18 -24.93 -19.85
CA GLY A 404 -18.09 -25.98 -20.87
C GLY A 404 -17.44 -27.24 -20.31
N GLU A 405 -16.46 -27.05 -19.43
CA GLU A 405 -15.79 -28.11 -18.67
C GLU A 405 -15.39 -27.60 -17.30
N THR A 406 -15.64 -28.39 -16.26
CA THR A 406 -15.19 -28.07 -14.88
C THR A 406 -13.97 -28.90 -14.49
N CYS A 407 -13.82 -30.09 -15.08
CA CYS A 407 -12.66 -30.94 -14.91
C CYS A 407 -12.29 -31.61 -16.23
N ASP A 408 -11.00 -31.82 -16.48
CA ASP A 408 -10.50 -32.66 -17.57
C ASP A 408 -9.42 -33.62 -17.06
N SER A 409 -9.17 -34.70 -17.79
CA SER A 409 -8.21 -35.75 -17.42
C SER A 409 -7.34 -36.21 -18.60
N THR A 410 -6.10 -36.56 -18.31
CA THR A 410 -5.14 -37.11 -19.29
C THR A 410 -5.55 -38.52 -19.70
N GLY A 411 -6.43 -38.67 -20.70
CA GLY A 411 -6.90 -40.01 -21.11
C GLY A 411 -8.10 -40.12 -22.06
N GLY A 412 -8.73 -39.02 -22.47
CA GLY A 412 -9.72 -39.04 -23.55
C GLY A 412 -11.02 -39.80 -23.22
N SER A 413 -11.75 -39.34 -22.22
CA SER A 413 -13.21 -39.51 -22.14
C SER A 413 -13.79 -38.39 -21.26
N SER A 414 -14.30 -37.34 -21.92
CA SER A 414 -15.00 -36.22 -21.28
C SER A 414 -16.28 -36.73 -20.59
N PRO A 415 -16.50 -36.46 -19.29
CA PRO A 415 -17.80 -36.69 -18.67
C PRO A 415 -18.76 -35.56 -19.07
N THR A 416 -19.67 -35.86 -20.00
CA THR A 416 -20.80 -34.97 -20.35
C THR A 416 -21.72 -34.78 -19.13
N ALA A 417 -21.98 -33.51 -18.77
CA ALA A 417 -22.95 -33.17 -17.73
C ALA A 417 -24.37 -33.61 -18.14
N THR A 418 -25.06 -34.34 -17.26
CA THR A 418 -26.50 -34.59 -17.33
C THR A 418 -27.21 -33.74 -16.27
N PRO A 419 -28.28 -32.98 -16.58
CA PRO A 419 -29.07 -32.29 -15.56
C PRO A 419 -30.16 -33.23 -15.03
N GLN A 420 -30.39 -33.26 -13.72
CA GLN A 420 -31.66 -33.75 -13.18
C GLN A 420 -32.16 -32.87 -12.01
N PRO A 421 -33.43 -32.43 -12.04
CA PRO A 421 -34.07 -31.60 -11.01
C PRO A 421 -34.77 -32.45 -9.94
N THR A 422 -34.94 -31.89 -8.75
CA THR A 422 -35.96 -32.36 -7.78
C THR A 422 -36.64 -31.17 -7.08
N ASN A 423 -37.95 -31.03 -7.34
CA ASN A 423 -38.90 -30.17 -6.63
C ASN A 423 -39.05 -30.63 -5.16
N THR A 424 -39.20 -29.76 -4.15
CA THR A 424 -40.48 -29.22 -3.58
C THR A 424 -40.16 -28.76 -2.12
N PRO A 425 -40.89 -27.88 -1.40
CA PRO A 425 -41.79 -26.76 -1.76
C PRO A 425 -41.30 -25.38 -1.24
N THR A 426 -41.96 -24.34 -1.72
CA THR A 426 -41.88 -22.93 -1.30
C THR A 426 -42.02 -22.71 0.23
N PRO A 427 -41.18 -21.85 0.83
CA PRO A 427 -41.60 -20.91 1.86
C PRO A 427 -41.75 -19.52 1.26
N GLY A 428 -42.82 -18.82 1.64
CA GLY A 428 -43.19 -17.51 1.13
C GLY A 428 -42.17 -16.39 1.40
N PRO A 429 -42.43 -15.18 0.90
CA PRO A 429 -41.45 -14.10 0.92
C PRO A 429 -41.18 -13.68 2.36
N THR A 430 -39.92 -13.70 2.77
CA THR A 430 -39.45 -13.02 3.99
C THR A 430 -38.03 -12.51 3.75
N PRO A 431 -37.67 -11.43 4.44
CA PRO A 431 -37.38 -10.12 3.91
C PRO A 431 -36.01 -10.06 3.23
N THR A 432 -35.87 -9.17 2.24
CA THR A 432 -34.57 -8.69 1.74
C THR A 432 -33.71 -8.26 2.93
N THR A 433 -32.74 -9.09 3.30
CA THR A 433 -31.65 -8.68 4.19
C THR A 433 -30.67 -7.88 3.36
N GLY A 434 -30.18 -6.79 3.93
CA GLY A 434 -29.40 -5.76 3.27
C GLY A 434 -28.08 -6.25 2.66
N PRO A 435 -27.30 -5.34 2.08
CA PRO A 435 -26.03 -5.67 1.44
C PRO A 435 -25.18 -6.53 2.36
N GLY A 436 -24.73 -7.68 1.83
CA GLY A 436 -23.93 -8.64 2.57
C GLY A 436 -22.73 -7.99 3.22
N VAL A 437 -22.50 -8.34 4.48
CA VAL A 437 -21.37 -7.83 5.25
C VAL A 437 -20.11 -8.56 4.78
N VAL A 438 -19.02 -7.84 4.51
CA VAL A 438 -17.70 -8.44 4.29
C VAL A 438 -17.01 -8.57 5.65
N MET A 439 -16.96 -9.79 6.17
CA MET A 439 -16.37 -10.14 7.46
C MET A 439 -14.86 -10.35 7.34
N ARG A 440 -14.13 -10.07 8.42
CA ARG A 440 -12.72 -10.39 8.59
C ARG A 440 -12.41 -10.71 10.06
N ILE A 441 -11.29 -11.38 10.31
CA ILE A 441 -10.74 -11.50 11.66
C ILE A 441 -10.06 -10.17 12.00
N GLY A 442 -10.47 -9.59 13.12
CA GLY A 442 -9.87 -8.38 13.66
C GLY A 442 -8.85 -8.64 14.73
N ASP A 443 -8.90 -9.80 15.39
CA ASP A 443 -7.95 -10.16 16.44
C ASP A 443 -7.97 -11.65 16.76
N LEU A 444 -6.84 -12.19 17.22
CA LEU A 444 -6.69 -13.53 17.76
C LEU A 444 -5.84 -13.46 19.05
N ASP A 445 -6.44 -13.52 20.24
CA ASP A 445 -5.67 -13.54 21.49
C ASP A 445 -5.44 -14.97 22.00
N GLY A 446 -4.18 -15.32 22.23
CA GLY A 446 -3.77 -16.64 22.72
C GLY A 446 -3.58 -16.66 24.23
N SER A 447 -4.20 -17.62 24.92
CA SER A 447 -4.01 -17.83 26.36
C SER A 447 -3.82 -19.31 26.70
N ALA A 448 -3.06 -19.58 27.76
CA ALA A 448 -2.78 -20.93 28.23
C ALA A 448 -3.02 -21.10 29.73
N ALA A 449 -3.44 -22.30 30.13
CA ALA A 449 -3.68 -22.65 31.52
C ALA A 449 -3.02 -24.00 31.88
N SER A 450 -2.30 -24.04 32.99
CA SER A 450 -1.67 -25.26 33.49
C SER A 450 -2.71 -26.25 34.02
N GLY A 451 -2.61 -27.50 33.58
CA GLY A 451 -3.43 -28.63 34.01
C GLY A 451 -2.67 -29.61 34.90
N SER A 452 -3.39 -30.62 35.40
CA SER A 452 -2.79 -31.68 36.23
C SER A 452 -1.95 -32.68 35.39
N ARG A 453 -0.94 -33.31 36.02
CA ARG A 453 -0.12 -34.40 35.42
C ARG A 453 0.67 -33.99 34.15
N ASN A 454 1.35 -32.85 34.19
CA ASN A 454 2.15 -32.32 33.07
C ASN A 454 1.29 -32.17 31.79
N ARG A 455 0.18 -31.45 31.96
CA ARG A 455 -0.78 -31.10 30.91
C ARG A 455 -1.08 -29.61 30.97
N TRP A 456 -1.57 -29.07 29.87
CA TRP A 456 -2.01 -27.69 29.78
C TRP A 456 -3.13 -27.56 28.75
N ASP A 457 -3.86 -26.46 28.80
CA ASP A 457 -4.95 -26.13 27.89
C ASP A 457 -4.61 -24.82 27.17
N ALA A 458 -4.91 -24.75 25.87
CA ALA A 458 -4.81 -23.53 25.07
C ALA A 458 -6.22 -23.00 24.75
N THR A 459 -6.40 -21.68 24.80
CA THR A 459 -7.63 -21.00 24.40
C THR A 459 -7.27 -19.83 23.50
N VAL A 460 -7.95 -19.72 22.35
CA VAL A 460 -7.83 -18.58 21.44
C VAL A 460 -9.15 -17.81 21.49
N LEU A 461 -9.11 -16.54 21.86
CA LEU A 461 -10.21 -15.59 21.69
C LEU A 461 -10.11 -15.00 20.28
N ILE A 462 -11.23 -14.93 19.59
CA ILE A 462 -11.30 -14.54 18.18
C ILE A 462 -12.27 -13.37 18.08
N THR A 463 -11.84 -12.27 17.47
CA THR A 463 -12.68 -11.11 17.17
C THR A 463 -12.98 -11.05 15.68
N VAL A 464 -14.25 -10.93 15.31
CA VAL A 464 -14.74 -10.79 13.93
C VAL A 464 -15.51 -9.49 13.79
N HIS A 465 -15.18 -8.73 12.75
CA HIS A 465 -15.88 -7.50 12.42
C HIS A 465 -15.99 -7.28 10.91
N ASP A 466 -16.79 -6.29 10.54
CA ASP A 466 -17.03 -5.91 9.15
C ASP A 466 -15.99 -4.93 8.61
N ALA A 467 -16.15 -4.53 7.33
CA ALA A 467 -15.41 -3.47 6.63
C ALA A 467 -15.12 -2.22 7.48
N ASN A 468 -16.04 -1.82 8.35
CA ASN A 468 -15.99 -0.60 9.15
C ASN A 468 -15.57 -0.85 10.62
N GLU A 469 -14.99 -2.01 10.93
CA GLU A 469 -14.62 -2.40 12.30
C GLU A 469 -15.82 -2.57 13.24
N SER A 470 -17.03 -2.72 12.68
CA SER A 470 -18.22 -3.00 13.48
C SER A 470 -18.30 -4.50 13.80
N PRO A 471 -18.53 -4.88 15.08
CA PRO A 471 -18.53 -6.28 15.50
C PRO A 471 -19.60 -7.09 14.77
N VAL A 472 -19.24 -8.28 14.29
CA VAL A 472 -20.16 -9.17 13.57
C VAL A 472 -20.60 -10.31 14.46
N ALA A 473 -21.85 -10.27 14.90
CA ALA A 473 -22.47 -11.32 15.71
C ALA A 473 -22.99 -12.50 14.88
N ASN A 474 -23.02 -13.68 15.49
CA ASN A 474 -23.52 -14.94 14.91
C ASN A 474 -22.72 -15.48 13.72
N ALA A 475 -21.51 -14.97 13.47
CA ALA A 475 -20.60 -15.54 12.50
C ALA A 475 -19.98 -16.83 13.06
N THR A 476 -19.95 -17.89 12.26
CA THR A 476 -19.29 -19.15 12.62
C THR A 476 -17.85 -19.09 12.13
N VAL A 477 -16.89 -19.18 13.04
CA VAL A 477 -15.46 -19.27 12.73
C VAL A 477 -15.04 -20.72 12.79
N ASP A 478 -14.46 -21.23 11.71
CA ASP A 478 -13.89 -22.57 11.62
C ASP A 478 -12.38 -22.50 11.44
N GLY A 479 -11.64 -23.32 12.18
CA GLY A 479 -10.18 -23.36 12.12
C GLY A 479 -9.60 -24.72 12.45
N SER A 480 -8.27 -24.82 12.38
CA SER A 480 -7.52 -26.04 12.61
C SER A 480 -6.33 -25.83 13.54
N TRP A 481 -6.03 -26.85 14.34
CA TRP A 481 -4.89 -26.88 15.24
C TRP A 481 -3.70 -27.60 14.60
N SER A 482 -2.51 -27.06 14.80
CA SER A 482 -1.23 -27.64 14.40
C SER A 482 -0.14 -27.45 15.49
N GLY A 483 1.10 -27.85 15.21
CA GLY A 483 2.20 -27.86 16.19
C GLY A 483 2.08 -29.04 17.15
N GLY A 484 2.01 -28.77 18.46
CA GLY A 484 1.82 -29.77 19.50
C GLY A 484 0.43 -30.42 19.56
N ALA A 485 -0.50 -30.01 18.69
CA ALA A 485 -1.88 -30.51 18.61
C ALA A 485 -2.35 -30.71 17.16
N ASN A 486 -3.49 -31.38 16.99
CA ASN A 486 -4.15 -31.60 15.69
C ASN A 486 -5.68 -31.57 15.80
N GLY A 487 -6.37 -31.41 14.67
CA GLY A 487 -7.83 -31.44 14.56
C GLY A 487 -8.48 -30.06 14.42
N GLY A 488 -9.78 -30.03 14.16
CA GLY A 488 -10.54 -28.78 13.96
C GLY A 488 -10.98 -28.11 15.26
N GLY A 489 -11.39 -26.85 15.15
CA GLY A 489 -12.08 -26.08 16.18
C GLY A 489 -13.03 -25.08 15.55
N SER A 490 -14.17 -24.84 16.19
CA SER A 490 -15.21 -23.94 15.68
C SER A 490 -15.88 -23.19 16.81
N CYS A 491 -16.25 -21.93 16.59
CA CYS A 491 -17.04 -21.13 17.53
C CYS A 491 -17.96 -20.15 16.80
N VAL A 492 -18.98 -19.64 17.50
CA VAL A 492 -19.93 -18.67 16.96
C VAL A 492 -19.83 -17.36 17.74
N THR A 493 -19.67 -16.24 17.02
CA THR A 493 -19.47 -14.92 17.62
C THR A 493 -20.69 -14.40 18.38
N ASN A 494 -20.45 -13.76 19.52
CA ASN A 494 -21.46 -13.10 20.34
C ASN A 494 -21.77 -11.68 19.82
N GLY A 495 -22.57 -10.91 20.55
CA GLY A 495 -22.93 -9.52 20.20
C GLY A 495 -21.76 -8.53 20.08
N ALA A 496 -20.60 -8.85 20.65
CA ALA A 496 -19.36 -8.08 20.53
C ALA A 496 -18.45 -8.58 19.39
N GLY A 497 -18.94 -9.51 18.55
CA GLY A 497 -18.16 -10.09 17.47
C GLY A 497 -17.12 -11.11 17.94
N GLN A 498 -17.21 -11.58 19.18
CA GLN A 498 -16.17 -12.41 19.79
C GLN A 498 -16.62 -13.86 20.01
N CYS A 499 -15.73 -14.82 19.81
CA CYS A 499 -15.88 -16.20 20.29
C CYS A 499 -14.55 -16.85 20.64
N SER A 500 -14.57 -17.99 21.33
CA SER A 500 -13.33 -18.68 21.73
C SER A 500 -13.31 -20.14 21.28
N VAL A 501 -12.13 -20.59 20.86
CA VAL A 501 -11.85 -21.99 20.56
C VAL A 501 -10.80 -22.51 21.56
N GLY A 502 -11.11 -23.62 22.22
CA GLY A 502 -10.22 -24.26 23.19
C GLY A 502 -9.63 -25.58 22.71
N LYS A 503 -8.39 -25.85 23.11
CA LYS A 503 -7.74 -27.16 22.98
C LYS A 503 -7.24 -27.63 24.34
N ALA A 504 -7.94 -28.62 24.90
CA ALA A 504 -7.65 -29.12 26.23
C ALA A 504 -6.69 -30.33 26.22
N ASN A 505 -6.08 -30.58 27.38
CA ASN A 505 -5.28 -31.77 27.71
C ASN A 505 -4.04 -31.96 26.80
N LEU A 506 -3.40 -30.86 26.44
CA LEU A 506 -2.14 -30.84 25.70
C LEU A 506 -1.02 -31.42 26.55
N LYS A 507 -0.11 -32.19 25.93
CA LYS A 507 0.99 -32.80 26.67
C LYS A 507 2.00 -31.72 27.07
N GLY A 508 2.56 -31.76 28.28
CA GLY A 508 3.60 -30.81 28.70
C GLY A 508 4.96 -30.96 28.01
N ASN A 509 5.04 -31.78 26.94
CA ASN A 509 6.16 -31.79 26.01
C ASN A 509 5.80 -31.22 24.63
N ALA A 510 4.53 -30.81 24.43
CA ALA A 510 4.14 -29.90 23.36
C ALA A 510 4.40 -28.49 23.90
N THR A 511 5.47 -27.86 23.41
CA THR A 511 5.93 -26.53 23.83
C THR A 511 5.05 -25.40 23.33
N ASP A 512 4.27 -25.67 22.27
CA ASP A 512 3.43 -24.72 21.57
C ASP A 512 2.32 -25.45 20.80
N VAL A 513 1.24 -24.72 20.53
CA VAL A 513 0.20 -25.12 19.57
C VAL A 513 -0.20 -23.90 18.74
N THR A 514 -0.49 -24.10 17.46
CA THR A 514 -0.94 -23.03 16.57
C THR A 514 -2.38 -23.28 16.16
N PHE A 515 -3.24 -22.27 16.30
CA PHE A 515 -4.58 -22.26 15.72
C PHE A 515 -4.57 -21.43 14.44
N THR A 516 -5.15 -21.96 13.36
CA THR A 516 -5.29 -21.26 12.08
C THR A 516 -6.76 -21.19 11.72
N VAL A 517 -7.27 -19.98 11.47
CA VAL A 517 -8.62 -19.76 10.95
C VAL A 517 -8.65 -20.21 9.48
N ASN A 518 -9.58 -21.11 9.17
CA ASN A 518 -9.79 -21.63 7.83
C ASN A 518 -10.91 -20.87 7.10
N ASN A 519 -11.98 -20.53 7.82
CA ASN A 519 -13.14 -19.85 7.25
C ASN A 519 -13.98 -19.11 8.30
N VAL A 520 -14.74 -18.11 7.87
CA VAL A 520 -15.79 -17.45 8.65
C VAL A 520 -17.07 -17.44 7.82
N THR A 521 -18.18 -17.90 8.40
CA THR A 521 -19.46 -18.02 7.68
C THR A 521 -20.60 -17.32 8.41
N LEU A 522 -21.38 -16.56 7.65
CA LEU A 522 -22.64 -15.93 8.08
C LEU A 522 -23.52 -15.78 6.85
N ALA A 523 -24.81 -16.12 6.97
CA ALA A 523 -25.72 -16.11 5.83
C ALA A 523 -25.78 -14.72 5.16
N GLY A 524 -25.64 -14.68 3.84
CA GLY A 524 -25.65 -13.45 3.06
C GLY A 524 -24.40 -12.58 3.20
N SER A 525 -23.37 -13.04 3.93
CA SER A 525 -22.10 -12.32 4.13
C SER A 525 -20.95 -13.06 3.44
N SER A 526 -19.84 -12.37 3.17
CA SER A 526 -18.61 -12.97 2.65
C SER A 526 -17.47 -12.80 3.64
N TYR A 527 -16.49 -13.71 3.62
CA TYR A 527 -15.29 -13.62 4.45
C TYR A 527 -14.09 -13.26 3.59
N ASN A 528 -13.37 -12.21 3.99
CA ASN A 528 -12.15 -11.77 3.35
C ASN A 528 -10.94 -12.07 4.25
N ALA A 529 -10.38 -13.27 4.10
CA ALA A 529 -9.19 -13.69 4.85
C ALA A 529 -7.97 -12.76 4.60
N GLY A 530 -7.87 -12.16 3.41
CA GLY A 530 -6.79 -11.22 3.08
C GLY A 530 -6.87 -9.89 3.82
N ALA A 531 -8.00 -9.59 4.46
CA ALA A 531 -8.18 -8.41 5.31
C ALA A 531 -8.05 -8.72 6.80
N ASN A 532 -7.74 -9.97 7.18
CA ASN A 532 -7.45 -10.30 8.57
C ASN A 532 -6.30 -9.43 9.09
N HIS A 533 -6.39 -8.99 10.33
CA HIS A 533 -5.36 -8.22 11.00
C HIS A 533 -5.38 -8.48 12.50
N ASP A 534 -4.41 -7.89 13.17
CA ASP A 534 -4.17 -8.00 14.60
C ASP A 534 -3.59 -6.65 15.09
N PRO A 535 -4.30 -5.93 15.98
CA PRO A 535 -3.87 -4.66 16.54
C PRO A 535 -2.69 -4.71 17.50
N ASP A 536 -2.49 -5.83 18.22
CA ASP A 536 -1.48 -5.92 19.28
C ASP A 536 -0.19 -6.64 18.84
N GLY A 537 -0.27 -7.37 17.73
CA GLY A 537 0.87 -7.94 17.01
C GLY A 537 1.35 -9.29 17.54
N ASP A 538 0.56 -9.97 18.36
CA ASP A 538 0.85 -11.33 18.84
C ASP A 538 0.52 -12.44 17.81
N SER A 539 -0.15 -12.08 16.72
CA SER A 539 -0.59 -12.92 15.63
C SER A 539 -0.50 -12.21 14.26
N ASN A 540 -1.08 -12.83 13.22
CA ASN A 540 -1.23 -12.22 11.89
C ASN A 540 -2.71 -12.13 11.47
N GLY A 541 -3.63 -12.20 12.44
CA GLY A 541 -5.08 -12.26 12.22
C GLY A 541 -5.59 -13.54 11.55
N THR A 542 -4.71 -14.44 11.09
CA THR A 542 -5.09 -15.71 10.44
C THR A 542 -4.64 -16.92 11.25
N SER A 543 -3.55 -16.79 11.99
CA SER A 543 -3.03 -17.82 12.86
C SER A 543 -2.33 -17.22 14.08
N ILE A 544 -2.50 -17.87 15.23
CA ILE A 544 -1.79 -17.53 16.47
C ILE A 544 -1.13 -18.77 17.06
N THR A 545 0.06 -18.59 17.62
CA THR A 545 0.79 -19.63 18.35
C THR A 545 0.68 -19.39 19.85
N VAL A 546 0.10 -20.35 20.57
CA VAL A 546 -0.02 -20.33 22.03
C VAL A 546 1.10 -21.17 22.62
N LEU A 547 1.90 -20.57 23.50
CA LEU A 547 3.02 -21.23 24.17
C LEU A 547 2.55 -21.96 25.44
N GLN A 548 3.23 -23.06 25.77
CA GLN A 548 3.04 -23.76 27.03
C GLN A 548 3.38 -22.80 28.22
N PRO A 549 2.54 -22.74 29.27
CA PRO A 549 2.70 -21.84 30.40
C PRO A 549 3.79 -22.25 31.40
#